data_AF-A0A1R0LZG8-F1
#
_entry.id   AF-A0A1R0LZG8-F1
#
_cell.length_a   1.000
_cell.length_b   1.000
_cell.length_c   1.000
_cell.angle_alpha   90.00
_cell.angle_beta   90.00
_cell.angle_gamma   90.00
#
_symmetry.space_group_name_H-M   'P 1'
#
loop_
_entity.id
_entity.type
_entity.pdbx_description
1 polymer ?
#
loop_
_entity_poly.entity_id
_entity_poly.type
_entity_poly.pdbx_seq_one_letter_code
_entity_poly.pdbx_strand_id
1 'polypeptide(L)'
;MSQSAPSPQSPQSPQPPQFGPAGGNPYAQQAPAGAPYPPQPGGYAAQPGAFAPPAPPAPGRNNVVLGVVAAVVAALAAAALYGVVIGATKHEIGYAAVGVGFVVGIAAGKAGGRNPALPVVSVILALGSVYLGQLVGEAMIGADAVHRGFNEVFFQHFDLVQQAWKDDADPMTFLFFAIAAFAAFSGAKKAAA
;
A
#
# COMPACT_ATOMS: atom_id res chain seq x y z
N MET A 1 64.62 -44.15 -30.15
CA MET A 1 63.54 -43.96 -29.18
C MET A 1 64.17 -43.43 -27.90
N SER A 2 64.17 -42.12 -27.71
CA SER A 2 64.85 -41.47 -26.58
C SER A 2 63.80 -41.13 -25.53
N GLN A 3 63.92 -41.77 -24.36
CA GLN A 3 63.06 -41.54 -23.19
C GLN A 3 63.32 -40.14 -22.63
N SER A 4 62.26 -39.35 -22.43
CA SER A 4 62.28 -38.08 -21.70
C SER A 4 62.01 -38.35 -20.22
N ALA A 5 62.92 -37.93 -19.35
CA ALA A 5 62.76 -38.00 -17.89
C ALA A 5 61.66 -37.01 -17.40
N PRO A 6 60.97 -37.28 -16.27
CA PRO A 6 60.03 -36.33 -15.69
C PRO A 6 60.72 -35.26 -14.84
N SER A 7 60.21 -34.04 -14.91
CA SER A 7 60.64 -32.85 -14.15
C SER A 7 60.34 -32.99 -12.65
N PRO A 8 61.17 -32.45 -11.73
CA PRO A 8 60.86 -32.41 -10.30
C PRO A 8 59.77 -31.37 -9.97
N GLN A 9 58.77 -31.79 -9.20
CA GLN A 9 57.70 -30.94 -8.65
C GLN A 9 58.23 -30.02 -7.54
N SER A 10 57.89 -28.73 -7.62
CA SER A 10 58.09 -27.74 -6.56
C SER A 10 57.02 -27.86 -5.46
N PRO A 11 57.35 -27.65 -4.17
CA PRO A 11 56.39 -27.77 -3.07
C PRO A 11 55.43 -26.56 -3.02
N GLN A 12 54.13 -26.84 -3.03
CA GLN A 12 53.05 -25.86 -2.84
C GLN A 12 53.04 -25.31 -1.40
N SER A 13 53.04 -23.99 -1.27
CA SER A 13 52.84 -23.26 0.00
C SER A 13 51.39 -23.35 0.48
N PRO A 14 51.10 -23.43 1.81
CA PRO A 14 49.74 -23.55 2.33
C PRO A 14 48.95 -22.23 2.20
N GLN A 15 47.75 -22.32 1.63
CA GLN A 15 46.78 -21.22 1.52
C GLN A 15 45.98 -21.11 2.84
N PRO A 16 45.85 -19.92 3.46
CA PRO A 16 45.04 -19.78 4.67
C PRO A 16 43.52 -19.82 4.36
N PRO A 17 42.70 -20.35 5.28
CA PRO A 17 41.27 -20.59 5.05
C PRO A 17 40.47 -19.28 4.94
N GLN A 18 39.73 -19.16 3.84
CA GLN A 18 38.73 -18.12 3.61
C GLN A 18 37.50 -18.41 4.48
N PHE A 19 37.32 -17.68 5.58
CA PHE A 19 36.09 -17.70 6.35
C PHE A 19 35.11 -16.66 5.79
N GLY A 20 33.89 -17.13 5.48
CA GLY A 20 32.77 -16.36 4.95
C GLY A 20 32.19 -15.33 5.92
N PRO A 21 31.14 -14.59 5.51
CA PRO A 21 30.75 -13.31 6.10
C PRO A 21 30.25 -13.48 7.54
N ALA A 22 31.08 -13.02 8.48
CA ALA A 22 30.70 -12.83 9.88
C ALA A 22 29.60 -11.76 9.96
N GLY A 23 28.54 -12.08 10.71
CA GLY A 23 27.37 -11.25 10.92
C GLY A 23 27.72 -9.81 11.29
N GLY A 24 26.96 -8.88 10.72
CA GLY A 24 27.08 -7.45 10.99
C GLY A 24 26.89 -7.15 12.47
N ASN A 25 27.88 -6.47 13.06
CA ASN A 25 27.82 -5.93 14.40
C ASN A 25 26.69 -4.87 14.50
N PRO A 26 25.69 -5.03 15.38
CA PRO A 26 24.58 -4.09 15.54
C PRO A 26 24.95 -2.76 16.23
N TYR A 27 26.23 -2.57 16.57
CA TYR A 27 26.75 -1.36 17.25
C TYR A 27 27.50 -0.39 16.33
N ALA A 28 27.48 -0.59 15.01
CA ALA A 28 27.92 0.43 14.06
C ALA A 28 26.88 1.57 13.97
N GLN A 29 26.58 2.20 15.11
CA GLN A 29 25.86 3.46 15.15
C GLN A 29 26.74 4.52 14.47
N GLN A 30 26.13 5.24 13.54
CA GLN A 30 26.71 6.38 12.85
C GLN A 30 27.33 7.35 13.87
N ALA A 31 28.65 7.51 13.81
CA ALA A 31 29.33 8.57 14.54
C ALA A 31 28.95 9.94 13.93
N PRO A 32 28.74 10.99 14.74
CA PRO A 32 28.47 12.34 14.23
C PRO A 32 29.54 12.81 13.25
N ALA A 33 29.11 13.44 12.15
CA ALA A 33 30.00 13.99 11.14
C ALA A 33 30.97 15.01 11.75
N GLY A 34 32.26 14.67 11.83
CA GLY A 34 33.33 15.58 12.24
C GLY A 34 34.32 15.07 13.29
N ALA A 35 34.12 13.89 13.88
CA ALA A 35 35.08 13.35 14.86
C ALA A 35 36.25 12.58 14.18
N PRO A 36 37.52 12.85 14.52
CA PRO A 36 38.66 12.08 14.03
C PRO A 36 38.59 10.64 14.52
N TYR A 37 38.56 9.68 13.58
CA TYR A 37 38.55 8.26 13.92
C TYR A 37 39.95 7.82 14.38
N PRO A 38 40.11 7.06 15.48
CA PRO A 38 41.38 6.43 15.80
C PRO A 38 41.69 5.37 14.73
N PRO A 39 42.94 5.26 14.25
CA PRO A 39 43.27 4.35 13.16
C PRO A 39 43.01 2.88 13.57
N GLN A 40 42.07 2.23 12.89
CA GLN A 40 41.85 0.80 13.04
C GLN A 40 43.00 0.03 12.37
N PRO A 41 43.69 -0.88 13.08
CA PRO A 41 44.73 -1.71 12.48
C PRO A 41 44.08 -2.63 11.44
N GLY A 42 44.38 -2.39 10.16
CA GLY A 42 43.84 -3.15 9.03
C GLY A 42 42.74 -2.45 8.22
N GLY A 43 42.36 -1.21 8.57
CA GLY A 43 41.43 -0.41 7.77
C GLY A 43 42.10 0.11 6.50
N TYR A 44 41.61 -0.30 5.34
CA TYR A 44 41.93 0.35 4.07
C TYR A 44 41.49 1.82 4.16
N ALA A 45 42.41 2.75 3.89
CA ALA A 45 42.08 4.17 3.81
C ALA A 45 40.95 4.37 2.77
N ALA A 46 39.92 5.13 3.13
CA ALA A 46 38.85 5.47 2.20
C ALA A 46 39.47 6.16 0.97
N GLN A 47 39.45 5.47 -0.17
CA GLN A 47 39.99 5.98 -1.43
C GLN A 47 39.20 7.23 -1.84
N PRO A 48 39.87 8.38 -2.05
CA PRO A 48 39.22 9.55 -2.62
C PRO A 48 38.64 9.20 -4.00
N GLY A 49 37.31 9.21 -4.12
CA GLY A 49 36.59 8.81 -5.34
C GLY A 49 35.83 7.48 -5.25
N ALA A 50 35.91 6.75 -4.14
CA ALA A 50 35.08 5.57 -3.93
C ALA A 50 33.61 5.98 -3.70
N PHE A 51 32.72 5.62 -4.63
CA PHE A 51 31.29 5.79 -4.46
C PHE A 51 30.81 4.88 -3.33
N ALA A 52 30.06 5.43 -2.36
CA ALA A 52 29.47 4.62 -1.30
C ALA A 52 28.58 3.54 -1.95
N PRO A 53 28.63 2.28 -1.49
CA PRO A 53 27.73 1.25 -1.99
C PRO A 53 26.27 1.70 -1.78
N PRO A 54 25.37 1.43 -2.75
CA PRO A 54 23.97 1.80 -2.61
C PRO A 54 23.41 1.23 -1.31
N ALA A 55 22.71 2.07 -0.55
CA ALA A 55 22.13 1.67 0.72
C ALA A 55 21.21 0.45 0.51
N PRO A 56 21.19 -0.52 1.44
CA PRO A 56 20.27 -1.65 1.38
C PRO A 56 18.83 -1.15 1.28
N PRO A 57 17.96 -1.80 0.48
CA PRO A 57 16.54 -1.47 0.47
C PRO A 57 15.98 -1.49 1.89
N ALA A 58 15.23 -0.45 2.27
CA ALA A 58 14.57 -0.42 3.57
C ALA A 58 13.70 -1.69 3.75
N PRO A 59 13.64 -2.26 4.98
CA PRO A 59 12.81 -3.43 5.24
C PRO A 59 11.38 -3.18 4.78
N GLY A 60 10.88 -4.02 3.87
CA GLY A 60 9.52 -3.93 3.39
C GLY A 60 8.55 -4.19 4.54
N ARG A 61 7.74 -3.19 4.90
CA ARG A 61 6.52 -3.40 5.71
C ARG A 61 5.65 -4.42 4.97
N ASN A 62 5.34 -5.54 5.62
CA ASN A 62 4.59 -6.66 5.02
C ASN A 62 3.54 -7.19 6.02
N ASN A 63 2.53 -6.37 6.33
CA ASN A 63 1.44 -6.78 7.23
C ASN A 63 0.10 -6.69 6.52
N VAL A 64 -0.24 -7.76 5.78
CA VAL A 64 -1.46 -7.84 4.98
C VAL A 64 -2.70 -7.59 5.82
N VAL A 65 -2.78 -8.20 7.00
CA VAL A 65 -3.95 -8.08 7.90
C VAL A 65 -4.15 -6.62 8.29
N LEU A 66 -3.10 -5.93 8.71
CA LEU A 66 -3.17 -4.52 9.05
C LEU A 66 -3.58 -3.65 7.84
N GLY A 67 -3.06 -3.98 6.65
CA GLY A 67 -3.46 -3.34 5.39
C GLY A 67 -4.96 -3.46 5.12
N VAL A 68 -5.50 -4.67 5.22
CA VAL A 68 -6.94 -4.92 5.01
C VAL A 68 -7.79 -4.19 6.06
N VAL A 69 -7.41 -4.26 7.34
CA VAL A 69 -8.15 -3.56 8.41
C VAL A 69 -8.15 -2.04 8.17
N ALA A 70 -7.00 -1.45 7.85
CA ALA A 70 -6.92 -0.02 7.55
C ALA A 70 -7.79 0.36 6.34
N ALA A 71 -7.80 -0.47 5.30
CA ALA A 71 -8.63 -0.26 4.11
C ALA A 71 -10.13 -0.34 4.42
N VAL A 72 -10.56 -1.29 5.25
CA VAL A 72 -11.96 -1.44 5.68
C VAL A 72 -12.41 -0.22 6.49
N VAL A 73 -11.60 0.22 7.46
CA VAL A 73 -11.93 1.43 8.25
C VAL A 73 -12.03 2.66 7.36
N ALA A 74 -11.09 2.85 6.45
CA ALA A 74 -11.12 3.94 5.48
C ALA A 74 -12.36 3.86 4.57
N ALA A 75 -12.73 2.66 4.09
CA ALA A 75 -13.89 2.42 3.24
C ALA A 75 -15.20 2.76 3.94
N LEU A 76 -15.36 2.35 5.20
CA LEU A 76 -16.55 2.66 5.99
C LEU A 76 -16.67 4.15 6.31
N ALA A 77 -15.57 4.79 6.70
CA ALA A 77 -15.55 6.23 6.97
C ALA A 77 -15.84 7.05 5.71
N ALA A 78 -15.27 6.67 4.57
CA ALA A 78 -15.49 7.32 3.29
C ALA A 78 -16.93 7.12 2.79
N ALA A 79 -17.51 5.92 2.95
CA ALA A 79 -18.91 5.65 2.61
C ALA A 79 -19.87 6.49 3.44
N ALA A 80 -19.65 6.57 4.76
CA ALA A 80 -20.46 7.39 5.65
C ALA A 80 -20.39 8.88 5.27
N LEU A 81 -19.18 9.40 5.03
CA LEU A 81 -19.01 10.80 4.63
C LEU A 81 -19.66 11.06 3.26
N TYR A 82 -19.48 10.18 2.29
CA TYR A 82 -20.05 10.33 0.95
C TYR A 82 -21.58 10.30 0.99
N GLY A 83 -22.17 9.35 1.72
CA GLY A 83 -23.62 9.25 1.88
C GLY A 83 -24.23 10.45 2.60
N VAL A 84 -23.58 10.98 3.64
CA VAL A 84 -24.02 12.22 4.30
C VAL A 84 -23.98 13.41 3.34
N VAL A 85 -22.93 13.51 2.50
CA VAL A 85 -22.83 14.55 1.49
C VAL A 85 -24.00 14.45 0.51
N ILE A 86 -24.27 13.28 -0.07
CA ILE A 86 -25.40 13.05 -0.98
C ILE A 86 -26.73 13.40 -0.30
N GLY A 87 -26.96 12.87 0.91
CA GLY A 87 -28.21 13.07 1.64
C GLY A 87 -28.49 14.54 1.95
N ALA A 88 -27.44 15.32 2.25
CA ALA A 88 -27.53 16.75 2.56
C ALA A 88 -27.62 17.64 1.32
N THR A 89 -26.91 17.32 0.24
CA THR A 89 -26.90 18.15 -0.99
C THR A 89 -28.00 17.76 -1.96
N LYS A 90 -28.61 16.57 -1.81
CA LYS A 90 -29.51 15.94 -2.80
C LYS A 90 -28.87 15.75 -4.18
N HIS A 91 -27.54 15.79 -4.23
CA HIS A 91 -26.78 15.69 -5.48
C HIS A 91 -25.64 14.71 -5.31
N GLU A 92 -25.55 13.77 -6.26
CA GLU A 92 -24.41 12.90 -6.36
C GLU A 92 -23.20 13.65 -6.90
N ILE A 93 -22.07 13.43 -6.24
CA ILE A 93 -20.81 14.06 -6.60
C ILE A 93 -19.88 12.98 -7.16
N GLY A 94 -19.98 12.72 -8.46
CA GLY A 94 -19.22 11.65 -9.11
C GLY A 94 -17.70 11.74 -8.92
N TYR A 95 -17.15 12.96 -8.85
CA TYR A 95 -15.72 13.15 -8.57
C TYR A 95 -15.31 12.74 -7.15
N ALA A 96 -16.24 12.63 -6.19
CA ALA A 96 -15.95 12.12 -4.86
C ALA A 96 -15.50 10.64 -4.89
N ALA A 97 -15.99 9.85 -5.85
CA ALA A 97 -15.61 8.45 -6.02
C ALA A 97 -14.10 8.26 -6.23
N VAL A 98 -13.44 9.22 -6.90
CA VAL A 98 -11.98 9.23 -7.08
C VAL A 98 -11.27 9.35 -5.74
N GLY A 99 -11.75 10.27 -4.89
CA GLY A 99 -11.22 10.51 -3.55
C GLY A 99 -11.43 9.30 -2.63
N VAL A 100 -12.64 8.72 -2.65
CA VAL A 100 -12.97 7.51 -1.89
C VAL A 100 -12.02 6.36 -2.26
N GLY A 101 -11.91 6.06 -3.57
CA GLY A 101 -11.02 5.00 -4.04
C GLY A 101 -9.57 5.25 -3.63
N PHE A 102 -9.07 6.47 -3.83
CA PHE A 102 -7.70 6.83 -3.49
C PHE A 102 -7.39 6.69 -1.99
N VAL A 103 -8.28 7.15 -1.10
CA VAL A 103 -8.09 7.05 0.36
C VAL A 103 -8.08 5.59 0.82
N VAL A 104 -9.00 4.76 0.31
CA VAL A 104 -9.06 3.32 0.61
C VAL A 104 -7.76 2.63 0.15
N GLY A 105 -7.32 2.91 -1.08
CA GLY A 105 -6.07 2.38 -1.61
C GLY A 105 -4.85 2.80 -0.80
N ILE A 106 -4.72 4.09 -0.48
CA ILE A 106 -3.63 4.60 0.34
C ILE A 106 -3.60 3.91 1.71
N ALA A 107 -4.75 3.76 2.37
CA ALA A 107 -4.82 3.12 3.68
C ALA A 107 -4.29 1.68 3.61
N ALA A 108 -4.72 0.92 2.59
CA ALA A 108 -4.24 -0.44 2.35
C ALA A 108 -2.72 -0.50 2.11
N GLY A 109 -2.22 0.32 1.19
CA GLY A 109 -0.82 0.33 0.79
C GLY A 109 0.12 0.79 1.90
N LYS A 110 -0.23 1.88 2.61
CA LYS A 110 0.60 2.41 3.71
C LYS A 110 0.73 1.42 4.86
N ALA A 111 -0.37 0.75 5.21
CA ALA A 111 -0.44 -0.11 6.38
C ALA A 111 0.01 -1.55 6.07
N GLY A 112 -0.26 -2.06 4.87
CA GLY A 112 0.03 -3.46 4.51
C GLY A 112 1.22 -3.69 3.60
N GLY A 113 1.74 -2.65 2.94
CA GLY A 113 2.95 -2.70 2.12
C GLY A 113 2.81 -3.47 0.81
N ARG A 114 3.88 -4.12 0.34
CA ARG A 114 4.04 -4.54 -1.08
C ARG A 114 3.34 -5.85 -1.45
N ASN A 115 2.37 -6.31 -0.66
CA ASN A 115 1.64 -7.53 -0.96
C ASN A 115 0.73 -7.33 -2.20
N PRO A 116 0.80 -8.20 -3.23
CA PRO A 116 0.04 -8.04 -4.47
C PRO A 116 -1.48 -8.19 -4.31
N ALA A 117 -1.97 -8.78 -3.21
CA ALA A 117 -3.39 -8.89 -2.92
C ALA A 117 -4.01 -7.54 -2.48
N LEU A 118 -3.23 -6.66 -1.83
CA LEU A 118 -3.77 -5.43 -1.24
C LEU A 118 -4.38 -4.47 -2.27
N PRO A 119 -3.77 -4.23 -3.46
CA PRO A 119 -4.41 -3.42 -4.49
C PRO A 119 -5.75 -4.00 -4.96
N VAL A 120 -5.85 -5.34 -5.09
CA VAL A 120 -7.10 -6.01 -5.52
C VAL A 120 -8.18 -5.92 -4.44
N VAL A 121 -7.82 -6.16 -3.19
CA VAL A 121 -8.74 -5.99 -2.05
C VAL A 121 -9.21 -4.53 -1.95
N SER A 122 -8.32 -3.57 -2.19
CA SER A 122 -8.67 -2.14 -2.17
C SER A 122 -9.69 -1.77 -3.24
N VAL A 123 -9.62 -2.39 -4.43
CA VAL A 123 -10.62 -2.20 -5.49
C VAL A 123 -12.00 -2.64 -5.01
N ILE A 124 -12.10 -3.85 -4.45
CA ILE A 124 -13.37 -4.40 -3.98
C ILE A 124 -13.96 -3.51 -2.87
N LEU A 125 -13.11 -3.11 -1.92
CA LEU A 125 -13.53 -2.24 -0.81
C LEU A 125 -13.91 -0.84 -1.29
N ALA A 126 -13.21 -0.27 -2.28
CA ALA A 126 -13.56 1.03 -2.83
C ALA A 126 -14.90 1.00 -3.58
N LEU A 127 -15.12 -0.02 -4.41
CA LEU A 127 -16.41 -0.20 -5.09
C LEU A 127 -17.55 -0.36 -4.08
N GLY A 128 -17.35 -1.21 -3.07
CA GLY A 128 -18.32 -1.37 -1.99
C GLY A 128 -18.55 -0.08 -1.19
N SER A 129 -17.50 0.71 -0.97
CA SER A 129 -17.57 1.99 -0.25
C SER A 129 -18.37 3.03 -1.00
N VAL A 130 -18.11 3.22 -2.29
CA VAL A 130 -18.85 4.21 -3.10
C VAL A 130 -20.32 3.78 -3.19
N TYR A 131 -20.58 2.52 -3.52
CA TYR A 131 -21.94 1.98 -3.61
C TYR A 131 -22.71 2.12 -2.29
N LEU A 132 -22.10 1.74 -1.17
CA LEU A 132 -22.70 1.90 0.16
C LEU A 132 -22.97 3.37 0.48
N GLY A 133 -22.07 4.28 0.11
CA GLY A 133 -22.28 5.71 0.29
C GLY A 133 -23.50 6.21 -0.49
N GLN A 134 -23.67 5.78 -1.74
CA GLN A 134 -24.86 6.13 -2.53
C GLN A 134 -26.15 5.61 -1.87
N LEU A 135 -26.18 4.35 -1.41
CA LEU A 135 -27.33 3.79 -0.71
C LEU A 135 -27.66 4.53 0.59
N VAL A 136 -26.65 4.96 1.35
CA VAL A 136 -26.86 5.80 2.55
C VAL A 136 -27.44 7.15 2.16
N GLY A 137 -26.93 7.76 1.09
CA GLY A 137 -27.46 9.00 0.51
C GLY A 137 -28.93 8.87 0.13
N GLU A 138 -29.27 7.87 -0.68
CA GLU A 138 -30.65 7.58 -1.10
C GLU A 138 -31.59 7.35 0.07
N ALA A 139 -31.15 6.60 1.09
CA ALA A 139 -31.98 6.39 2.27
C ALA A 139 -32.19 7.67 3.10
N MET A 140 -31.20 8.57 3.17
CA MET A 140 -31.39 9.89 3.79
C MET A 140 -32.37 10.75 2.98
N ILE A 141 -32.26 10.72 1.65
CA ILE A 141 -33.17 11.44 0.76
C ILE A 141 -34.61 10.92 0.91
N GLY A 142 -34.79 9.60 0.85
CA GLY A 142 -36.08 8.95 1.03
C GLY A 142 -36.68 9.19 2.41
N ALA A 143 -35.87 9.11 3.47
CA ALA A 143 -36.31 9.38 4.85
C ALA A 143 -36.88 10.80 5.01
N ASP A 144 -36.20 11.81 4.43
CA ASP A 144 -36.69 13.18 4.41
C ASP A 144 -38.00 13.30 3.61
N ALA A 145 -38.09 12.64 2.45
CA ALA A 145 -39.26 12.70 1.58
C ALA A 145 -40.52 12.11 2.24
N VAL A 146 -40.39 10.98 2.96
CA VAL A 146 -41.51 10.29 3.60
C VAL A 146 -41.69 10.60 5.08
N HIS A 147 -40.91 11.53 5.64
CA HIS A 147 -40.92 11.92 7.05
C HIS A 147 -40.75 10.72 8.00
N ARG A 148 -39.89 9.76 7.63
CA ARG A 148 -39.54 8.58 8.44
C ARG A 148 -38.10 8.69 8.93
N GLY A 149 -37.73 7.86 9.91
CA GLY A 149 -36.34 7.78 10.35
C GLY A 149 -35.46 7.06 9.32
N PHE A 150 -34.21 7.51 9.16
CA PHE A 150 -33.21 6.85 8.31
C PHE A 150 -33.14 5.35 8.56
N ASN A 151 -33.14 4.90 9.82
CA ASN A 151 -33.05 3.49 10.17
C ASN A 151 -34.24 2.66 9.63
N GLU A 152 -35.43 3.24 9.62
CA GLU A 152 -36.63 2.59 9.06
C GLU A 152 -36.46 2.42 7.55
N VAL A 153 -36.08 3.49 6.86
CA VAL A 153 -35.88 3.45 5.40
C VAL A 153 -34.74 2.52 4.99
N PHE A 154 -33.56 2.66 5.62
CA PHE A 154 -32.36 1.91 5.23
C PHE A 154 -32.45 0.42 5.60
N PHE A 155 -32.98 0.07 6.77
CA PHE A 155 -32.97 -1.33 7.23
C PHE A 155 -34.29 -2.07 7.03
N GLN A 156 -35.43 -1.38 6.97
CA GLN A 156 -36.75 -2.02 6.82
C GLN A 156 -37.32 -1.87 5.41
N HIS A 157 -36.90 -0.85 4.67
CA HIS A 157 -37.32 -0.56 3.30
C HIS A 157 -36.13 -0.47 2.33
N PHE A 158 -35.14 -1.33 2.53
CA PHE A 158 -33.92 -1.35 1.72
C PHE A 158 -34.21 -1.64 0.24
N ASP A 159 -35.30 -2.35 -0.06
CA ASP A 159 -35.79 -2.57 -1.42
C ASP A 159 -36.13 -1.27 -2.15
N LEU A 160 -36.73 -0.30 -1.45
CA LEU A 160 -37.01 1.03 -2.00
C LEU A 160 -35.75 1.84 -2.22
N VAL A 161 -34.81 1.80 -1.26
CA VAL A 161 -33.49 2.45 -1.40
C VAL A 161 -32.73 1.87 -2.61
N GLN A 162 -32.77 0.55 -2.75
CA GLN A 162 -32.15 -0.16 -3.85
C GLN A 162 -32.80 0.16 -5.20
N GLN A 163 -34.12 0.39 -5.21
CA GLN A 163 -34.86 0.81 -6.39
C GLN A 163 -34.51 2.25 -6.77
N ALA A 164 -34.54 3.18 -5.83
CA ALA A 164 -34.15 4.58 -6.05
C ALA A 164 -32.74 4.67 -6.65
N TRP A 165 -31.77 3.96 -6.06
CA TRP A 165 -30.42 3.90 -6.62
C TRP A 165 -30.39 3.37 -8.06
N LYS A 166 -31.20 2.37 -8.42
CA LYS A 166 -31.25 1.85 -9.79
C LYS A 166 -31.87 2.85 -10.77
N ASP A 167 -32.87 3.60 -10.32
CA ASP A 167 -33.57 4.59 -11.12
C ASP A 167 -32.66 5.80 -11.40
N ASP A 168 -31.80 6.15 -10.43
CA ASP A 168 -30.82 7.24 -10.57
C ASP A 168 -29.49 6.79 -11.21
N ALA A 169 -29.14 5.51 -11.15
CA ALA A 169 -27.90 4.98 -11.70
C ALA A 169 -27.86 5.10 -13.23
N ASP A 170 -26.98 5.97 -13.71
CA ASP A 170 -26.72 6.21 -15.13
C ASP A 170 -25.36 5.59 -15.57
N PRO A 171 -25.03 5.59 -16.88
CA PRO A 171 -23.71 5.13 -17.34
C PRO A 171 -22.52 5.85 -16.69
N MET A 172 -22.70 7.10 -16.25
CA MET A 172 -21.66 7.88 -15.60
C MET A 172 -21.32 7.34 -14.21
N THR A 173 -22.31 6.82 -13.48
CA THR A 173 -22.14 6.13 -12.21
C THR A 173 -21.14 4.98 -12.32
N PHE A 174 -21.31 4.14 -13.35
CA PHE A 174 -20.41 3.02 -13.61
C PHE A 174 -19.01 3.45 -14.05
N LEU A 175 -18.91 4.58 -14.78
CA LEU A 175 -17.61 5.19 -15.09
C LEU A 175 -16.91 5.62 -13.80
N PHE A 176 -17.61 6.26 -12.85
CA PHE A 176 -17.02 6.66 -11.58
C PHE A 176 -16.64 5.47 -10.70
N PHE A 177 -17.39 4.37 -10.73
CA PHE A 177 -16.94 3.10 -10.13
C PHE A 177 -15.62 2.60 -10.74
N ALA A 178 -15.49 2.61 -12.07
CA ALA A 178 -14.24 2.23 -12.72
C ALA A 178 -13.08 3.14 -12.32
N ILE A 179 -13.31 4.45 -12.23
CA ILE A 179 -12.28 5.41 -11.79
C ILE A 179 -11.93 5.19 -10.31
N ALA A 180 -12.90 4.93 -9.44
CA ALA A 180 -12.67 4.62 -8.03
C ALA A 180 -11.82 3.36 -7.86
N ALA A 181 -12.14 2.29 -8.60
CA ALA A 181 -11.35 1.07 -8.66
C ALA A 181 -9.91 1.36 -9.10
N PHE A 182 -9.72 2.10 -10.19
CA PHE A 182 -8.40 2.46 -10.68
C PHE A 182 -7.61 3.31 -9.67
N ALA A 183 -8.27 4.28 -9.02
CA ALA A 183 -7.69 5.13 -8.00
C ALA A 183 -7.27 4.33 -6.76
N ALA A 184 -8.09 3.37 -6.33
CA ALA A 184 -7.77 2.47 -5.21
C ALA A 184 -6.58 1.57 -5.52
N PHE A 185 -6.57 0.93 -6.68
CA PHE A 185 -5.46 0.08 -7.10
C PHE A 185 -4.15 0.87 -7.20
N SER A 186 -4.21 2.04 -7.84
CA SER A 186 -3.06 2.93 -8.01
C SER A 186 -2.57 3.50 -6.67
N GLY A 187 -3.49 3.91 -5.81
CA GLY A 187 -3.20 4.42 -4.46
C GLY A 187 -2.50 3.37 -3.61
N ALA A 188 -3.00 2.13 -3.60
CA ALA A 188 -2.39 1.02 -2.87
C ALA A 188 -0.97 0.72 -3.35
N LYS A 189 -0.75 0.63 -4.67
CA LYS A 189 0.59 0.36 -5.21
C LYS A 189 1.58 1.48 -4.92
N LYS A 190 1.17 2.74 -5.06
CA LYS A 190 2.05 3.91 -4.81
C LYS A 190 2.38 4.07 -3.32
N ALA A 191 1.44 3.76 -2.44
CA ALA A 191 1.60 3.94 -1.01
C ALA A 191 2.35 2.79 -0.30
N ALA A 192 2.47 1.64 -0.97
CA ALA A 192 3.24 0.49 -0.52
C ALA A 192 4.77 0.66 -0.61
N ALA A 193 5.23 1.77 -1.21
CA ALA A 193 6.65 2.11 -1.37
C ALA A 193 7.34 2.53 -0.07
#